data_AF-A0A7C2H742-F1
#
_entry.id   AF-A0A7C2H742-F1
#
_cell.length_a   1.000
_cell.length_b   1.000
_cell.length_c   1.000
_cell.angle_alpha   90.00
_cell.angle_beta   90.00
_cell.angle_gamma   90.00
#
_symmetry.space_group_name_H-M   'P 1'
#
loop_
_entity.id
_entity.type
_entity.pdbx_description
1 polymer ?
#
loop_
_entity_poly.entity_id
_entity_poly.type
_entity_poly.pdbx_seq_one_letter_code
_entity_poly.pdbx_strand_id
1 'polypeptide(L)'
;IRRFVEKPLPKDAPSNLANTGLYVLSPEVKKIFKEKGVKQIIEEKHRLDFGYDFIPYLTQTGRSVYGYTLKGNWFDVGTPQNYLEAMKKLLHGGSSMLTDFGGRISEKQKIWIQGESSDAEQKRKEIIQKIRKGLIEIEGAVLIGRHCQIDDGVKIANSCIDNYTKIGKGAVIENSAVLDRVIIGEKAEIRDSIIGRHATVNSSSRKPTRITAVSVIADDVVIEEGCSLTATKIYPHQRIRGEFENQILMTT
;
A
#
# COMPACT_ATOMS: atom_id res chain seq x y z
N ILE A 1 14.51 3.17 29.47
CA ILE A 1 13.03 3.11 29.52
C ILE A 1 12.62 2.62 30.90
N ARG A 2 11.80 3.37 31.64
CA ARG A 2 11.38 2.99 33.01
C ARG A 2 10.06 2.23 33.08
N ARG A 3 9.16 2.50 32.14
CA ARG A 3 7.83 1.86 32.01
C ARG A 3 7.44 1.84 30.54
N PHE A 4 6.75 0.79 30.13
CA PHE A 4 6.16 0.64 28.80
C PHE A 4 4.66 0.39 28.95
N VAL A 5 3.84 1.03 28.12
CA VAL A 5 2.38 0.86 28.11
C VAL A 5 1.97 0.69 26.65
N GLU A 6 1.48 -0.50 26.30
CA GLU A 6 1.04 -0.81 24.94
C GLU A 6 -0.36 -0.22 24.68
N LYS A 7 -0.48 0.56 23.60
CA LYS A 7 -1.75 1.15 23.12
C LYS A 7 -2.62 1.79 24.22
N PRO A 8 -2.09 2.73 25.02
CA PRO A 8 -2.90 3.46 25.98
C PRO A 8 -3.93 4.35 25.27
N LEU A 9 -5.00 4.72 25.96
CA LEU A 9 -5.82 5.84 25.51
C LEU A 9 -4.96 7.12 25.49
N PRO A 10 -5.22 8.09 24.58
CA PRO A 10 -4.40 9.29 24.48
C PRO A 10 -4.21 10.04 25.81
N LYS A 11 -5.25 10.09 26.66
CA LYS A 11 -5.20 10.70 27.99
C LYS A 11 -4.34 9.95 29.01
N ASP A 12 -4.15 8.65 28.81
CA ASP A 12 -3.41 7.76 29.70
C ASP A 12 -1.98 7.48 29.18
N ALA A 13 -1.61 8.09 28.04
CA ALA A 13 -0.32 7.91 27.42
C ALA A 13 0.78 8.54 28.31
N PRO A 14 1.81 7.77 28.71
CA PRO A 14 2.85 8.28 29.61
C PRO A 14 3.79 9.29 28.93
N SER A 15 3.75 9.41 27.61
CA SER A 15 4.54 10.36 26.82
C SER A 15 3.98 10.48 25.39
N ASN A 16 4.54 11.41 24.61
CA ASN A 16 4.32 11.53 23.17
C ASN A 16 5.19 10.58 22.31
N LEU A 17 5.98 9.69 22.94
CA LEU A 17 6.78 8.69 22.24
C LEU A 17 5.99 7.39 22.09
N ALA A 18 6.06 6.79 20.91
CA ALA A 18 5.40 5.52 20.59
C ALA A 18 6.43 4.46 20.20
N ASN A 19 6.07 3.19 20.42
CA ASN A 19 6.82 2.05 19.94
C ASN A 19 6.66 1.92 18.41
N THR A 20 7.76 1.86 17.69
CA THR A 20 7.77 1.71 16.23
C THR A 20 7.88 0.24 15.78
N GLY A 21 8.01 -0.69 16.72
CA GLY A 21 8.15 -2.12 16.40
C GLY A 21 9.53 -2.51 15.88
N LEU A 22 10.51 -1.60 15.93
CA LEU A 22 11.90 -1.85 15.54
C LEU A 22 12.73 -2.12 16.79
N TYR A 23 13.33 -3.31 16.84
CA TYR A 23 14.11 -3.75 18.01
C TYR A 23 15.51 -4.20 17.60
N VAL A 24 16.50 -3.79 18.38
CA VAL A 24 17.86 -4.35 18.33
C VAL A 24 18.06 -5.13 19.62
N LEU A 25 18.24 -6.44 19.50
CA LEU A 25 18.33 -7.35 20.64
C LEU A 25 19.76 -7.87 20.79
N SER A 26 20.30 -7.80 22.01
CA SER A 26 21.53 -8.50 22.37
C SER A 26 21.34 -10.02 22.26
N PRO A 27 22.36 -10.81 21.84
CA PRO A 27 22.30 -12.28 21.87
C PRO A 27 21.92 -12.87 23.24
N GLU A 28 22.16 -12.13 24.32
CA GLU A 28 21.75 -12.49 25.68
C GLU A 28 20.25 -12.68 25.84
N VAL A 29 19.43 -12.10 24.95
CA VAL A 29 17.98 -12.25 24.95
C VAL A 29 17.57 -13.72 24.95
N LYS A 30 18.35 -14.61 24.32
CA LYS A 30 18.11 -16.06 24.32
C LYS A 30 18.07 -16.68 25.71
N LYS A 31 18.83 -16.14 26.67
CA LYS A 31 18.78 -16.57 28.08
C LYS A 31 17.46 -16.12 28.72
N ILE A 32 17.01 -14.91 28.38
CA ILE A 32 15.75 -14.33 28.87
C ILE A 32 14.55 -15.13 28.42
N PHE A 33 14.50 -15.56 27.15
CA PHE A 33 13.44 -16.45 26.66
C PHE A 33 13.34 -17.79 27.42
N LYS A 34 14.40 -18.21 28.12
CA LYS A 34 14.40 -19.44 28.94
C LYS A 34 13.98 -19.20 30.39
N GLU A 35 13.79 -17.95 30.80
CA GLU A 35 13.43 -17.60 32.17
C GLU A 35 12.02 -18.08 32.50
N LYS A 36 11.85 -18.52 33.76
CA LYS A 36 10.57 -19.06 34.23
C LYS A 36 9.41 -18.09 34.00
N GLY A 37 9.62 -16.79 34.24
CA GLY A 37 8.58 -15.78 34.04
C GLY A 37 8.13 -15.66 32.58
N VAL A 38 9.07 -15.65 31.63
CA VAL A 38 8.73 -15.61 30.19
C VAL A 38 8.05 -16.91 29.75
N LYS A 39 8.54 -18.07 30.21
CA LYS A 39 7.92 -19.36 29.93
C LYS A 39 6.48 -19.43 30.45
N GLN A 40 6.25 -18.95 31.66
CA GLN A 40 4.92 -18.89 32.26
C GLN A 40 3.97 -18.00 31.46
N ILE A 41 4.42 -16.83 30.99
CA ILE A 41 3.62 -15.97 30.10
C ILE A 41 3.23 -16.72 28.82
N ILE A 42 4.19 -17.43 28.19
CA ILE A 42 3.94 -18.21 26.98
C ILE A 42 2.95 -19.35 27.24
N GLU A 43 3.10 -20.06 28.37
CA GLU A 43 2.22 -21.16 28.77
C GLU A 43 0.79 -20.67 29.04
N GLU A 44 0.64 -19.56 29.75
CA GLU A 44 -0.67 -19.01 30.14
C GLU A 44 -1.39 -18.31 28.98
N LYS A 45 -0.66 -17.56 28.15
CA LYS A 45 -1.26 -16.75 27.08
C LYS A 45 -1.23 -17.42 25.72
N HIS A 46 -0.52 -18.55 25.60
CA HIS A 46 -0.20 -19.20 24.32
C HIS A 46 0.44 -18.25 23.29
N ARG A 47 1.10 -17.19 23.75
CA ARG A 47 1.80 -16.18 22.94
C ARG A 47 2.80 -15.40 23.78
N LEU A 48 3.69 -14.67 23.12
CA LEU A 48 4.52 -13.64 23.74
C LEU A 48 4.56 -12.42 22.83
N ASP A 49 3.76 -11.40 23.15
CA ASP A 49 3.76 -10.14 22.42
C ASP A 49 4.84 -9.21 22.96
N PHE A 50 5.53 -8.49 22.07
CA PHE A 50 6.62 -7.62 22.48
C PHE A 50 6.15 -6.43 23.32
N GLY A 51 5.05 -5.79 22.93
CA GLY A 51 4.53 -4.60 23.58
C GLY A 51 3.74 -4.92 24.85
N TYR A 52 2.85 -5.92 24.78
CA TYR A 52 2.01 -6.29 25.93
C TYR A 52 2.73 -7.12 26.98
N ASP A 53 3.73 -7.91 26.59
CA ASP A 53 4.32 -8.91 27.49
C ASP A 53 5.82 -8.74 27.69
N PHE A 54 6.60 -8.81 26.61
CA PHE A 54 8.05 -8.94 26.72
C PHE A 54 8.74 -7.66 27.23
N ILE A 55 8.49 -6.51 26.62
CA ILE A 55 9.07 -5.24 27.07
C ILE A 55 8.61 -4.88 28.49
N PRO A 56 7.31 -5.00 28.85
CA PRO A 56 6.87 -4.89 30.23
C PRO A 56 7.64 -5.81 31.18
N TYR A 57 7.79 -7.11 30.86
CA TYR A 57 8.57 -8.06 31.66
C TYR A 57 10.02 -7.60 31.87
N LEU A 58 10.70 -7.15 30.80
CA LEU A 58 12.06 -6.64 30.90
C LEU A 58 12.15 -5.43 31.85
N THR A 59 11.25 -4.45 31.69
CA THR A 59 11.25 -3.25 32.54
C THR A 59 10.92 -3.55 34.01
N GLN A 60 10.00 -4.48 34.27
CA GLN A 60 9.57 -4.88 35.61
C GLN A 60 10.62 -5.74 36.33
N THR A 61 11.40 -6.52 35.59
CA THR A 61 12.51 -7.33 36.14
C THR A 61 13.82 -6.57 36.25
N GLY A 62 13.80 -5.24 36.10
CA GLY A 62 14.96 -4.37 36.28
C GLY A 62 16.01 -4.48 35.16
N ARG A 63 15.65 -5.09 34.02
CA ARG A 63 16.56 -5.24 32.89
C ARG A 63 16.71 -3.93 32.14
N SER A 64 17.89 -3.75 31.57
CA SER A 64 18.18 -2.56 30.77
C SER A 64 17.38 -2.59 29.46
N VAL A 65 16.46 -1.63 29.32
CA VAL A 65 15.73 -1.38 28.07
C VAL A 65 16.00 0.06 27.65
N TYR A 66 16.56 0.22 26.46
CA TYR A 66 16.89 1.52 25.88
C TYR A 66 15.95 1.86 24.74
N GLY A 67 15.72 3.16 24.53
CA GLY A 67 14.93 3.68 23.41
C GLY A 67 15.81 4.57 22.54
N TYR A 68 15.65 4.48 21.23
CA TYR A 68 16.26 5.38 20.27
C TYR A 68 15.16 6.15 19.53
N THR A 69 15.14 7.47 19.69
CA THR A 69 14.14 8.31 19.02
C THR A 69 14.54 8.49 17.56
N LEU A 70 13.76 7.88 16.66
CA LEU A 70 13.91 8.09 15.23
C LEU A 70 13.54 9.53 14.85
N LYS A 71 14.37 10.14 14.01
CA LYS A 71 14.08 11.43 13.36
C LYS A 71 13.62 11.18 11.93
N GLY A 72 12.65 11.95 11.47
CA GLY A 72 12.11 11.84 10.12
C GLY A 72 10.65 11.41 10.12
N ASN A 73 10.16 11.00 8.95
CA ASN A 73 8.77 10.59 8.78
C ASN A 73 8.58 9.13 9.19
N TRP A 74 7.54 8.89 9.98
CA TRP A 74 7.03 7.55 10.26
C TRP A 74 5.63 7.42 9.66
N PHE A 75 5.39 6.33 8.94
CA PHE A 75 4.11 6.03 8.33
C PHE A 75 3.57 4.73 8.93
N ASP A 76 2.46 4.82 9.65
CA ASP A 76 1.74 3.63 10.11
C ASP A 76 0.79 3.13 9.02
N VAL A 77 1.26 2.17 8.22
CA VAL A 77 0.52 1.53 7.12
C VAL A 77 -0.30 0.31 7.60
N GLY A 78 -0.92 0.41 8.79
CA GLY A 78 -1.74 -0.66 9.36
C GLY A 78 -3.14 -0.84 8.75
N THR A 79 -3.62 0.11 7.95
CA THR A 79 -4.93 0.03 7.26
C THR A 79 -4.80 0.37 5.77
N PRO A 80 -5.72 -0.11 4.91
CA PRO A 80 -5.74 0.25 3.49
C PRO A 80 -5.78 1.77 3.25
N GLN A 81 -6.56 2.51 4.04
CA GLN A 81 -6.61 3.97 3.95
C GLN A 81 -5.23 4.58 4.25
N ASN A 82 -4.60 4.17 5.36
CA ASN A 82 -3.29 4.71 5.73
C ASN A 82 -2.22 4.35 4.69
N TYR A 83 -2.31 3.18 4.05
CA TYR A 83 -1.44 2.81 2.95
C TYR A 83 -1.58 3.78 1.76
N LEU A 84 -2.81 4.07 1.32
CA LEU A 84 -3.05 5.04 0.24
C LEU A 84 -2.59 6.45 0.62
N GLU A 85 -2.82 6.89 1.87
CA GLU A 85 -2.34 8.18 2.35
C GLU A 85 -0.81 8.25 2.40
N ALA A 86 -0.14 7.19 2.86
CA ALA A 86 1.31 7.11 2.87
C ALA A 86 1.88 7.17 1.45
N MET A 87 1.29 6.41 0.52
CA MET A 87 1.65 6.40 -0.90
C MET A 87 1.51 7.80 -1.53
N LYS A 88 0.36 8.46 -1.36
CA LYS A 88 0.15 9.83 -1.83
C LYS A 88 1.15 10.81 -1.21
N LYS A 89 1.35 10.74 0.12
CA LYS A 89 2.29 11.63 0.81
C LYS A 89 3.72 11.42 0.32
N LEU A 90 4.15 10.20 0.04
CA LEU A 90 5.46 9.92 -0.56
C LEU A 90 5.57 10.45 -1.99
N LEU A 91 4.59 10.20 -2.86
CA LEU A 91 4.55 10.74 -4.22
C LEU A 91 4.59 12.27 -4.23
N HIS A 92 4.02 12.91 -3.21
CA HIS A 92 4.07 14.36 -3.04
C HIS A 92 5.36 14.89 -2.40
N GLY A 93 6.38 14.07 -2.20
CA GLY A 93 7.66 14.50 -1.63
C GLY A 93 7.62 14.67 -0.10
N GLY A 94 6.68 14.00 0.56
CA GLY A 94 6.54 14.01 2.02
C GLY A 94 7.66 13.28 2.77
N SER A 95 8.73 12.87 2.09
CA SER A 95 9.96 12.34 2.67
C SER A 95 11.18 12.97 2.02
N SER A 96 12.04 13.59 2.83
CA SER A 96 13.31 14.18 2.36
C SER A 96 14.33 13.12 1.91
N MET A 97 14.13 11.86 2.30
CA MET A 97 15.00 10.75 1.93
C MET A 97 14.61 10.10 0.59
N LEU A 98 13.38 10.36 0.11
CA LEU A 98 12.83 9.75 -1.10
C LEU A 98 12.06 10.80 -1.88
N THR A 99 12.79 11.57 -2.69
CA THR A 99 12.24 12.66 -3.52
C THR A 99 12.18 12.31 -5.00
N ASP A 100 12.84 11.23 -5.41
CA ASP A 100 12.84 10.74 -6.78
C ASP A 100 12.62 9.22 -6.79
N PHE A 101 11.76 8.78 -7.71
CA PHE A 101 11.46 7.38 -7.96
C PHE A 101 12.13 6.88 -9.25
N GLY A 102 12.91 7.72 -9.93
CA GLY A 102 13.54 7.40 -11.21
C GLY A 102 12.57 7.57 -12.40
N GLY A 103 13.11 7.87 -13.58
CA GLY A 103 12.31 8.03 -14.80
C GLY A 103 11.43 9.29 -14.82
N ARG A 104 11.76 10.31 -14.00
CA ARG A 104 11.04 11.58 -13.93
C ARG A 104 10.97 12.25 -15.31
N ILE A 105 9.79 12.75 -15.69
CA ILE A 105 9.57 13.31 -17.03
C ILE A 105 9.72 14.85 -17.08
N SER A 106 9.71 15.51 -15.92
CA SER A 106 9.86 16.96 -15.77
C SER A 106 10.22 17.33 -14.33
N GLU A 107 11.16 18.27 -14.14
CA GLU A 107 11.56 18.78 -12.81
C GLU A 107 10.44 19.50 -12.06
N LYS A 108 9.47 20.05 -12.80
CA LYS A 108 8.35 20.81 -12.23
C LYS A 108 7.18 19.92 -11.83
N GLN A 109 7.11 18.71 -12.40
CA GLN A 109 6.00 17.79 -12.20
C GLN A 109 6.44 16.62 -11.32
N LYS A 110 5.49 16.08 -10.54
CA LYS A 110 5.70 14.89 -9.74
C LYS A 110 5.22 13.67 -10.53
N ILE A 111 5.76 13.53 -11.75
CA ILE A 111 5.37 12.46 -12.68
C ILE A 111 6.62 11.65 -13.02
N TRP A 112 6.55 10.36 -12.72
CA TRP A 112 7.61 9.39 -12.94
C TRP A 112 7.11 8.28 -13.84
N ILE A 113 7.89 7.95 -14.87
CA ILE A 113 7.61 6.84 -15.77
C ILE A 113 8.90 6.05 -15.89
N GLN A 114 8.93 4.87 -15.28
CA GLN A 114 10.13 4.06 -15.14
C GLN A 114 10.36 3.14 -16.36
N GLY A 115 11.61 2.68 -16.52
CA GLY A 115 11.98 1.66 -17.51
C GLY A 115 13.23 2.03 -18.30
N GLU A 116 14.37 1.41 -17.97
CA GLU A 116 15.67 1.72 -18.58
C GLU A 116 16.17 0.63 -19.56
N SER A 117 15.52 -0.53 -19.58
CA SER A 117 15.80 -1.56 -20.60
C SER A 117 15.29 -1.12 -21.96
N SER A 118 15.83 -1.67 -23.05
CA SER A 118 15.44 -1.28 -24.43
C SER A 118 13.93 -1.38 -24.68
N ASP A 119 13.30 -2.49 -24.29
CA ASP A 119 11.83 -2.66 -24.39
C ASP A 119 11.06 -1.70 -23.46
N ALA A 120 11.53 -1.51 -22.22
CA ALA A 120 10.85 -0.63 -21.28
C ALA A 120 10.93 0.84 -21.70
N GLU A 121 12.07 1.28 -22.22
CA GLU A 121 12.29 2.64 -22.69
C GLU A 121 11.40 2.96 -23.91
N GLN A 122 11.15 1.98 -24.79
CA GLN A 122 10.21 2.15 -25.90
C GLN A 122 8.79 2.43 -25.40
N LYS A 123 8.29 1.61 -24.45
CA LYS A 123 6.97 1.80 -23.83
C LYS A 123 6.89 3.13 -23.07
N ARG A 124 7.95 3.48 -22.34
CA ARG A 124 8.08 4.77 -21.65
C ARG A 124 7.96 5.95 -22.61
N LYS A 125 8.68 5.94 -23.74
CA LYS A 125 8.58 6.99 -24.78
C LYS A 125 7.18 7.10 -25.36
N GLU A 126 6.51 5.98 -25.59
CA GLU A 126 5.12 5.95 -26.08
C GLU A 126 4.17 6.65 -25.10
N ILE A 127 4.23 6.30 -23.81
CA ILE A 127 3.39 6.92 -22.77
C ILE A 127 3.67 8.43 -22.70
N ILE A 128 4.94 8.85 -22.69
CA ILE A 128 5.33 10.27 -22.67
C ILE A 128 4.77 11.00 -23.90
N GLN A 129 4.84 10.38 -25.09
CA GLN A 129 4.31 10.97 -26.31
C GLN A 129 2.79 11.12 -26.27
N LYS A 130 2.07 10.12 -25.75
CA LYS A 130 0.61 10.18 -25.56
C LYS A 130 0.21 11.28 -24.59
N ILE A 131 0.93 11.45 -23.47
CA ILE A 131 0.72 12.56 -22.52
C ILE A 131 0.91 13.91 -23.21
N ARG A 132 2.01 14.11 -23.96
CA ARG A 132 2.28 15.37 -24.68
C ARG A 132 1.21 15.71 -25.73
N LYS A 133 0.58 14.69 -26.32
CA LYS A 133 -0.51 14.85 -27.29
C LYS A 133 -1.89 15.05 -26.64
N GLY A 134 -1.98 15.01 -25.30
CA GLY A 134 -3.26 15.06 -24.58
C GLY A 134 -4.10 13.79 -24.72
N LEU A 135 -3.49 12.66 -25.12
CA LEU A 135 -4.17 11.37 -25.22
C LEU A 135 -4.21 10.63 -23.88
N ILE A 136 -3.28 10.91 -22.96
CA ILE A 136 -3.32 10.45 -21.57
C ILE A 136 -3.28 11.68 -20.69
N GLU A 137 -4.21 11.77 -19.75
CA GLU A 137 -4.29 12.87 -18.78
C GLU A 137 -3.68 12.42 -17.45
N ILE A 138 -2.69 13.17 -16.98
CA ILE A 138 -2.01 12.91 -15.71
C ILE A 138 -2.17 14.13 -14.82
N GLU A 139 -2.69 13.94 -13.61
CA GLU A 139 -2.89 15.00 -12.63
C GLU A 139 -2.19 14.71 -11.29
N GLY A 140 -1.74 15.77 -10.62
CA GLY A 140 -1.09 15.65 -9.31
C GLY A 140 0.24 14.91 -9.38
N ALA A 141 0.44 13.94 -8.46
CA ALA A 141 1.66 13.15 -8.38
C ALA A 141 1.42 11.70 -8.79
N VAL A 142 2.10 11.21 -9.83
CA VAL A 142 1.86 9.87 -10.41
C VAL A 142 3.17 9.15 -10.66
N LEU A 143 3.23 7.89 -10.22
CA LEU A 143 4.29 6.96 -10.57
C LEU A 143 3.73 5.87 -11.49
N ILE A 144 4.39 5.66 -12.63
CA ILE A 144 4.13 4.56 -13.56
C ILE A 144 5.39 3.70 -13.65
N GLY A 145 5.26 2.44 -13.29
CA GLY A 145 6.32 1.43 -13.30
C GLY A 145 6.75 1.03 -14.72
N ARG A 146 7.77 0.18 -14.80
CA ARG A 146 8.32 -0.26 -16.07
C ARG A 146 7.38 -1.19 -16.84
N HIS A 147 7.52 -1.20 -18.15
CA HIS A 147 6.77 -2.06 -19.08
C HIS A 147 5.24 -1.93 -19.01
N CYS A 148 4.72 -0.82 -18.47
CA CYS A 148 3.27 -0.54 -18.54
C CYS A 148 2.83 -0.27 -19.98
N GLN A 149 1.55 -0.56 -20.26
CA GLN A 149 0.88 -0.20 -21.50
C GLN A 149 -0.39 0.57 -21.14
N ILE A 150 -0.50 1.79 -21.65
CA ILE A 150 -1.59 2.70 -21.32
C ILE A 150 -2.20 3.21 -22.62
N ASP A 151 -3.49 2.94 -22.79
CA ASP A 151 -4.26 3.33 -23.96
C ASP A 151 -4.75 4.79 -23.90
N ASP A 152 -5.28 5.27 -25.02
CA ASP A 152 -5.76 6.63 -25.16
C ASP A 152 -6.99 6.92 -24.27
N GLY A 153 -7.20 8.18 -23.94
CA GLY A 153 -8.27 8.68 -23.09
C GLY A 153 -8.14 8.31 -21.60
N VAL A 154 -7.08 7.60 -21.19
CA VAL A 154 -6.86 7.24 -19.79
C VAL A 154 -6.57 8.48 -18.95
N LYS A 155 -7.14 8.52 -17.74
CA LYS A 155 -6.87 9.55 -16.73
C LYS A 155 -6.25 8.92 -15.49
N ILE A 156 -5.13 9.46 -15.02
CA ILE A 156 -4.47 9.00 -13.79
C ILE A 156 -4.16 10.18 -12.89
N ALA A 157 -4.63 10.15 -11.64
CA ALA A 157 -4.37 11.20 -10.67
C ALA A 157 -3.91 10.66 -9.32
N ASN A 158 -2.86 11.23 -8.74
CA ASN A 158 -2.39 10.91 -7.37
C ASN A 158 -2.25 9.40 -7.09
N SER A 159 -1.77 8.64 -8.07
CA SER A 159 -1.81 7.18 -8.07
C SER A 159 -0.45 6.56 -8.39
N CYS A 160 -0.28 5.33 -7.95
CA CYS A 160 0.87 4.49 -8.29
C CYS A 160 0.39 3.33 -9.16
N ILE A 161 0.95 3.23 -10.37
CA ILE A 161 0.76 2.10 -11.28
C ILE A 161 2.06 1.31 -11.31
N ASP A 162 2.04 0.09 -10.79
CA ASP A 162 3.23 -0.75 -10.71
C ASP A 162 3.45 -1.53 -12.02
N ASN A 163 4.52 -2.30 -12.06
CA ASN A 163 5.14 -2.77 -13.29
C ASN A 163 4.26 -3.71 -14.11
N TYR A 164 4.48 -3.72 -15.43
CA TYR A 164 3.83 -4.64 -16.37
C TYR A 164 2.29 -4.54 -16.41
N THR A 165 1.73 -3.45 -15.88
CA THR A 165 0.28 -3.22 -15.85
C THR A 165 -0.22 -2.73 -17.20
N LYS A 166 -1.42 -3.20 -17.58
CA LYS A 166 -2.11 -2.77 -18.81
C LYS A 166 -3.39 -2.02 -18.45
N ILE A 167 -3.57 -0.84 -19.02
CA ILE A 167 -4.73 0.02 -18.76
C ILE A 167 -5.44 0.31 -20.08
N GLY A 168 -6.66 -0.17 -20.20
CA GLY A 168 -7.51 -0.03 -21.38
C GLY A 168 -8.05 1.38 -21.57
N LYS A 169 -8.46 1.66 -22.82
CA LYS A 169 -8.89 2.98 -23.28
C LYS A 169 -9.92 3.64 -22.35
N GLY A 170 -9.72 4.92 -22.06
CA GLY A 170 -10.68 5.72 -21.30
C GLY A 170 -10.88 5.31 -19.84
N ALA A 171 -10.04 4.44 -19.27
CA ALA A 171 -10.09 4.11 -17.85
C ALA A 171 -9.67 5.32 -16.98
N VAL A 172 -10.19 5.36 -15.75
CA VAL A 172 -9.93 6.41 -14.77
C VAL A 172 -9.36 5.76 -13.51
N ILE A 173 -8.19 6.22 -13.07
CA ILE A 173 -7.50 5.74 -11.86
C ILE A 173 -7.11 6.94 -11.01
N GLU A 174 -7.74 7.10 -9.85
CA GLU A 174 -7.52 8.25 -8.98
C GLU A 174 -7.26 7.80 -7.54
N ASN A 175 -6.29 8.43 -6.88
CA ASN A 175 -5.93 8.17 -5.48
C ASN A 175 -5.68 6.68 -5.14
N SER A 176 -5.24 5.89 -6.11
CA SER A 176 -5.24 4.43 -6.03
C SER A 176 -3.85 3.84 -6.19
N ALA A 177 -3.67 2.65 -5.64
CA ALA A 177 -2.49 1.82 -5.86
C ALA A 177 -2.86 0.61 -6.71
N VAL A 178 -2.28 0.52 -7.90
CA VAL A 178 -2.41 -0.61 -8.81
C VAL A 178 -1.09 -1.35 -8.81
N LEU A 179 -1.06 -2.57 -8.26
CA LEU A 179 0.17 -3.35 -8.10
C LEU A 179 0.56 -4.08 -9.40
N ASP A 180 1.62 -4.87 -9.33
CA ASP A 180 2.25 -5.48 -10.50
C ASP A 180 1.29 -6.33 -11.35
N ARG A 181 1.43 -6.21 -12.68
CA ARG A 181 0.80 -7.10 -13.68
C ARG A 181 -0.73 -7.10 -13.64
N VAL A 182 -1.33 -5.98 -13.24
CA VAL A 182 -2.79 -5.83 -13.29
C VAL A 182 -3.23 -5.59 -14.74
N ILE A 183 -4.40 -6.12 -15.09
CA ILE A 183 -5.09 -5.80 -16.34
C ILE A 183 -6.36 -5.01 -15.99
N ILE A 184 -6.46 -3.79 -16.49
CA ILE A 184 -7.62 -2.90 -16.30
C ILE A 184 -8.31 -2.72 -17.65
N GLY A 185 -9.59 -3.09 -17.73
CA GLY A 185 -10.40 -2.99 -18.94
C GLY A 185 -10.77 -1.55 -19.32
N GLU A 186 -11.34 -1.42 -20.51
CA GLU A 186 -11.81 -0.15 -21.07
C GLU A 186 -12.85 0.50 -20.14
N LYS A 187 -12.79 1.84 -19.97
CA LYS A 187 -13.74 2.61 -19.15
C LYS A 187 -13.87 2.16 -17.69
N ALA A 188 -12.94 1.36 -17.17
CA ALA A 188 -12.93 1.04 -15.75
C ALA A 188 -12.71 2.30 -14.91
N GLU A 189 -13.34 2.38 -13.76
CA GLU A 189 -13.20 3.48 -12.81
C GLU A 189 -12.68 2.94 -11.48
N ILE A 190 -11.47 3.34 -11.09
CA ILE A 190 -10.82 2.90 -9.85
C ILE A 190 -10.45 4.13 -9.04
N ARG A 191 -11.09 4.31 -7.88
CA ARG A 191 -10.94 5.49 -7.03
C ARG A 191 -10.67 5.08 -5.61
N ASP A 192 -9.69 5.74 -4.99
CA ASP A 192 -9.33 5.54 -3.59
C ASP A 192 -9.17 4.06 -3.22
N SER A 193 -8.61 3.23 -4.08
CA SER A 193 -8.64 1.76 -3.95
C SER A 193 -7.28 1.11 -4.17
N ILE A 194 -7.16 -0.14 -3.73
CA ILE A 194 -5.94 -0.95 -3.90
C ILE A 194 -6.28 -2.16 -4.77
N ILE A 195 -5.54 -2.31 -5.87
CA ILE A 195 -5.65 -3.46 -6.76
C ILE A 195 -4.39 -4.30 -6.66
N GLY A 196 -4.54 -5.52 -6.15
CA GLY A 196 -3.50 -6.50 -5.89
C GLY A 196 -2.84 -7.01 -7.17
N ARG A 197 -1.72 -7.70 -7.01
CA ARG A 197 -0.90 -8.19 -8.12
C ARG A 197 -1.68 -9.19 -8.95
N HIS A 198 -1.43 -9.21 -10.26
CA HIS A 198 -2.06 -10.17 -11.18
C HIS A 198 -3.59 -10.11 -11.24
N ALA A 199 -4.23 -9.13 -10.58
CA ALA A 199 -5.67 -8.96 -10.65
C ALA A 199 -6.10 -8.53 -12.06
N THR A 200 -7.28 -8.97 -12.47
CA THR A 200 -7.91 -8.58 -13.73
C THR A 200 -9.22 -7.87 -13.43
N VAL A 201 -9.32 -6.60 -13.81
CA VAL A 201 -10.55 -5.81 -13.74
C VAL A 201 -11.16 -5.77 -15.13
N ASN A 202 -12.03 -6.73 -15.46
CA ASN A 202 -12.72 -6.70 -16.74
C ASN A 202 -13.71 -5.53 -16.76
N SER A 203 -13.70 -4.76 -17.85
CA SER A 203 -14.54 -3.60 -18.03
C SER A 203 -14.63 -3.28 -19.53
N SER A 204 -15.78 -2.78 -19.97
CA SER A 204 -15.99 -2.35 -21.35
C SER A 204 -16.79 -1.05 -21.39
N SER A 205 -16.73 -0.34 -22.53
CA SER A 205 -17.59 0.84 -22.74
C SER A 205 -19.10 0.56 -22.57
N ARG A 206 -19.55 -0.69 -22.73
CA ARG A 206 -20.95 -1.09 -22.54
C ARG A 206 -21.27 -1.46 -21.09
N LYS A 207 -20.30 -2.03 -20.37
CA LYS A 207 -20.43 -2.52 -18.99
C LYS A 207 -19.22 -2.06 -18.18
N PRO A 208 -19.15 -0.77 -17.85
CA PRO A 208 -18.01 -0.24 -17.11
C PRO A 208 -18.01 -0.79 -15.67
N THR A 209 -16.85 -1.22 -15.21
CA THR A 209 -16.63 -1.68 -13.83
C THR A 209 -16.16 -0.53 -12.96
N ARG A 210 -16.71 -0.39 -11.75
CA ARG A 210 -16.40 0.67 -10.78
C ARG A 210 -15.87 0.07 -9.47
N ILE A 211 -14.77 0.59 -8.97
CA ILE A 211 -14.13 0.17 -7.71
C ILE A 211 -13.76 1.43 -6.92
N THR A 212 -14.42 1.64 -5.78
CA THR A 212 -14.37 2.91 -5.06
C THR A 212 -14.29 2.74 -3.54
N ALA A 213 -14.07 3.86 -2.84
CA ALA A 213 -14.21 3.99 -1.39
C ALA A 213 -13.36 2.99 -0.59
N VAL A 214 -12.05 2.94 -0.86
CA VAL A 214 -11.11 2.08 -0.10
C VAL A 214 -11.39 0.59 -0.28
N SER A 215 -11.83 0.22 -1.49
CA SER A 215 -11.93 -1.18 -1.86
C SER A 215 -10.53 -1.79 -2.00
N VAL A 216 -10.39 -3.05 -1.59
CA VAL A 216 -9.14 -3.81 -1.65
C VAL A 216 -9.38 -5.10 -2.41
N ILE A 217 -8.84 -5.14 -3.62
CA ILE A 217 -8.88 -6.33 -4.48
C ILE A 217 -7.55 -7.03 -4.27
N ALA A 218 -7.53 -8.22 -3.68
CA ALA A 218 -6.26 -8.91 -3.43
C ALA A 218 -5.69 -9.55 -4.71
N ASP A 219 -4.54 -10.20 -4.54
CA ASP A 219 -3.77 -10.78 -5.64
C ASP A 219 -4.57 -11.85 -6.39
N ASP A 220 -4.38 -11.92 -7.71
CA ASP A 220 -5.00 -12.90 -8.62
C ASP A 220 -6.54 -12.91 -8.63
N VAL A 221 -7.19 -11.81 -8.20
CA VAL A 221 -8.65 -11.67 -8.28
C VAL A 221 -9.07 -11.28 -9.70
N VAL A 222 -10.14 -11.91 -10.20
CA VAL A 222 -10.80 -11.55 -11.45
C VAL A 222 -12.16 -10.90 -11.16
N ILE A 223 -12.31 -9.63 -11.53
CA ILE A 223 -13.57 -8.90 -11.51
C ILE A 223 -14.22 -9.02 -12.89
N GLU A 224 -15.45 -9.53 -12.96
CA GLU A 224 -16.22 -9.58 -14.21
C GLU A 224 -16.67 -8.18 -14.68
N GLU A 225 -17.00 -8.05 -15.97
CA GLU A 225 -17.48 -6.78 -16.51
C GLU A 225 -18.77 -6.29 -15.83
N GLY A 226 -18.84 -4.98 -15.58
CA GLY A 226 -20.02 -4.31 -15.03
C GLY A 226 -20.18 -4.47 -13.53
N CYS A 227 -19.13 -4.84 -12.79
CA CYS A 227 -19.19 -4.88 -11.34
C CYS A 227 -19.15 -3.47 -10.73
N SER A 228 -19.75 -3.31 -9.56
CA SER A 228 -19.66 -2.09 -8.74
C SER A 228 -19.25 -2.45 -7.32
N LEU A 229 -18.06 -2.00 -6.91
CA LEU A 229 -17.48 -2.29 -5.60
C LEU A 229 -17.26 -1.00 -4.83
N THR A 230 -17.82 -0.91 -3.63
CA THR A 230 -17.69 0.26 -2.74
C THR A 230 -17.29 -0.23 -1.35
N ALA A 231 -16.14 0.21 -0.85
CA ALA A 231 -15.61 -0.24 0.44
C ALA A 231 -15.56 -1.77 0.61
N THR A 232 -15.30 -2.48 -0.49
CA THR A 232 -15.34 -3.95 -0.54
C THR A 232 -13.93 -4.53 -0.54
N LYS A 233 -13.72 -5.58 0.25
CA LYS A 233 -12.45 -6.32 0.31
C LYS A 233 -12.65 -7.71 -0.26
N ILE A 234 -11.75 -8.14 -1.14
CA ILE A 234 -11.81 -9.45 -1.78
C ILE A 234 -10.51 -10.18 -1.52
N TYR A 235 -10.60 -11.39 -0.96
CA TYR A 235 -9.43 -12.24 -0.73
C TYR A 235 -8.87 -12.81 -2.04
N PRO A 236 -7.59 -13.23 -2.04
CA PRO A 236 -6.90 -13.68 -3.25
C PRO A 236 -7.61 -14.80 -4.02
N HIS A 237 -7.29 -14.91 -5.31
CA HIS A 237 -7.71 -16.00 -6.21
C HIS A 237 -9.22 -16.16 -6.44
N GLN A 238 -10.00 -15.11 -6.16
CA GLN A 238 -11.44 -15.13 -6.37
C GLN A 238 -11.83 -14.63 -7.77
N ARG A 239 -12.98 -15.10 -8.23
CA ARG A 239 -13.66 -14.57 -9.41
C ARG A 239 -15.03 -14.06 -8.99
N ILE A 240 -15.27 -12.77 -9.13
CA ILE A 240 -16.49 -12.14 -8.62
C ILE A 240 -17.29 -11.45 -9.72
N ARG A 241 -18.62 -11.47 -9.55
CA ARG A 241 -19.57 -10.78 -10.42
C ARG A 241 -20.70 -10.20 -9.58
N GLY A 242 -20.98 -8.92 -9.77
CA GLY A 242 -22.11 -8.25 -9.13
C GLY A 242 -21.76 -6.92 -8.50
N GLU A 243 -22.63 -6.47 -7.60
CA GLU A 243 -22.50 -5.23 -6.87
C GLU A 243 -22.30 -5.53 -5.39
N PHE A 244 -21.28 -4.93 -4.79
CA PHE A 244 -20.88 -5.20 -3.42
C PHE A 244 -20.53 -3.91 -2.69
N GLU A 245 -21.15 -3.70 -1.55
CA GLU A 245 -20.95 -2.52 -0.72
C GLU A 245 -20.65 -2.92 0.73
N ASN A 246 -19.54 -2.43 1.28
CA ASN A 246 -19.10 -2.69 2.66
C ASN A 246 -18.96 -4.19 2.99
N GLN A 247 -18.54 -5.01 2.03
CA GLN A 247 -18.43 -6.46 2.19
C GLN A 247 -16.98 -6.94 2.23
N ILE A 248 -16.79 -8.09 2.88
CA ILE A 248 -15.55 -8.87 2.80
C ILE A 248 -15.89 -10.19 2.13
N LEU A 249 -15.36 -10.40 0.93
CA LEU A 249 -15.55 -11.62 0.14
C LEU A 249 -14.35 -12.53 0.38
N MET A 250 -14.61 -13.72 0.90
CA MET A 250 -13.62 -14.76 1.21
C MET A 250 -14.03 -16.07 0.53
N THR A 251 -13.05 -16.85 0.11
CA THR A 251 -13.27 -18.25 -0.28
C THR A 251 -13.74 -19.04 0.94
N THR A 252 -14.90 -19.68 0.84
CA THR A 252 -15.34 -20.74 1.77
C THR A 252 -14.61 -22.04 1.50
#